data_AF-A0A4U7F6N4-F1
#
_entry.id   AF-A0A4U7F6N4-F1
#
_cell.length_a   1.000
_cell.length_b   1.000
_cell.length_c   1.000
_cell.angle_alpha   90.00
_cell.angle_beta   90.00
_cell.angle_gamma   90.00
#
_symmetry.space_group_name_H-M   'P 1'
#
loop_
_entity.id
_entity.type
_entity.pdbx_description
1 polymer ?
#
loop_
_entity_poly.entity_id
_entity_poly.type
_entity_poly.pdbx_seq_one_letter_code
_entity_poly.pdbx_strand_id
1 'polypeptide(L)'
;MRRVTVAVGLLLVVGVGLALSGALAGPSAEGPPAGEPSAATVPEESLIAVDGDYRLWPYTSRSRSVEGRTLAINVVVRADAAATRTAIESRTAGDWEETDGTEAATTADAERVRAFVERDWADARSSTRYGYVEGPGGGTWLTETFELHDGTYLGVRDHLRAYESPDGAYTAIQAHEEYYDWFRLRHTVPGIDDPAVRLEDEFIRGAVDAEVSREYRGIEGGWSDGWISVIELASLATVAGALLRRRTRAAAVDLARRSRREAVRHADAALLGAALGAVVVGVRATGVGLELAYPTVPPKAIAGPLYLVLAVGLPALVVARSRECDPAAVALAVVVGVGAGFVIDFAALGVAVPPALVVHRVALLAALGAVAAGRAADDRPVLGAGLSAWAVGLALPIAGVI
;
A
#
# COMPACT_ATOMS: atom_id res chain seq x y z
N MET A 1 26.90 -29.07 14.18
CA MET A 1 26.43 -29.15 12.77
C MET A 1 24.95 -28.79 12.62
N ARG A 2 23.98 -29.48 13.25
CA ARG A 2 22.53 -29.16 13.13
C ARG A 2 22.09 -27.70 13.41
N ARG A 3 22.71 -26.99 14.37
CA ARG A 3 22.28 -25.63 14.79
C ARG A 3 22.68 -24.51 13.81
N VAL A 4 23.88 -24.60 13.23
CA VAL A 4 24.33 -23.69 12.16
C VAL A 4 23.49 -23.90 10.90
N THR A 5 23.14 -25.15 10.59
CA THR A 5 22.27 -25.47 9.44
C THR A 5 20.86 -24.90 9.58
N VAL A 6 20.30 -24.83 10.79
CA VAL A 6 18.98 -24.22 11.04
C VAL A 6 19.05 -22.69 10.90
N ALA A 7 20.08 -22.05 11.45
CA ALA A 7 20.26 -20.60 11.30
C ALA A 7 20.51 -20.21 9.83
N VAL A 8 21.36 -20.97 9.13
CA VAL A 8 21.61 -20.82 7.68
C VAL A 8 20.34 -21.12 6.88
N GLY A 9 19.56 -22.12 7.28
CA GLY A 9 18.27 -22.45 6.65
C GLY A 9 17.23 -21.35 6.82
N LEU A 10 17.13 -20.73 7.99
CA LEU A 10 16.26 -19.58 8.26
C LEU A 10 16.70 -18.34 7.47
N LEU A 11 18.00 -18.05 7.47
CA LEU A 11 18.57 -16.96 6.66
C LEU A 11 18.41 -17.22 5.16
N LEU A 12 18.44 -18.48 4.72
CA LEU A 12 18.14 -18.88 3.35
C LEU A 12 16.65 -18.76 3.05
N VAL A 13 15.74 -19.14 3.94
CA VAL A 13 14.29 -18.95 3.74
C VAL A 13 13.94 -17.48 3.67
N VAL A 14 14.55 -16.65 4.53
CA VAL A 14 14.44 -15.19 4.45
C VAL A 14 15.06 -14.70 3.14
N GLY A 15 16.30 -15.07 2.83
CA GLY A 15 16.99 -14.66 1.60
C GLY A 15 16.30 -15.08 0.30
N VAL A 16 15.71 -16.28 0.27
CA VAL A 16 14.94 -16.81 -0.86
C VAL A 16 13.57 -16.15 -0.93
N GLY A 17 12.91 -15.91 0.21
CA GLY A 17 11.70 -15.10 0.27
C GLY A 17 11.95 -13.67 -0.23
N LEU A 18 13.10 -13.08 0.11
CA LEU A 18 13.54 -11.77 -0.37
C LEU A 18 13.80 -11.77 -1.87
N ALA A 19 14.56 -12.75 -2.38
CA ALA A 19 14.83 -12.90 -3.81
C ALA A 19 13.55 -13.16 -4.63
N LEU A 20 12.62 -13.96 -4.09
CA LEU A 20 11.33 -14.24 -4.71
C LEU A 20 10.38 -13.06 -4.62
N SER A 21 10.41 -12.26 -3.55
CA SER A 21 9.60 -11.04 -3.43
C SER A 21 10.03 -10.01 -4.49
N GLY A 22 11.34 -9.81 -4.70
CA GLY A 22 11.86 -8.98 -5.79
C GLY A 22 11.60 -9.54 -7.20
N ALA A 23 11.53 -10.88 -7.36
CA ALA A 23 11.23 -11.50 -8.65
C ALA A 23 9.72 -11.58 -8.97
N LEU A 24 8.86 -11.65 -7.96
CA LEU A 24 7.38 -11.71 -8.08
C LEU A 24 6.75 -10.32 -8.07
N ALA A 25 7.43 -9.33 -7.50
CA ALA A 25 7.25 -7.94 -7.90
C ALA A 25 7.74 -7.82 -9.35
N GLY A 26 6.92 -8.29 -10.31
CA GLY A 26 7.17 -8.06 -11.73
C GLY A 26 7.57 -6.61 -11.94
N PRO A 27 8.49 -6.34 -12.89
CA PRO A 27 9.46 -5.25 -12.84
C PRO A 27 8.98 -4.10 -11.95
N SER A 28 9.37 -4.15 -10.67
CA SER A 28 9.30 -2.96 -9.84
C SER A 28 9.97 -1.84 -10.61
N ALA A 29 9.39 -0.65 -10.49
CA ALA A 29 9.89 0.59 -11.06
C ALA A 29 11.26 0.98 -10.45
N GLU A 30 12.26 0.13 -10.52
CA GLU A 30 13.67 0.44 -10.29
C GLU A 30 14.38 0.18 -11.60
N GLY A 31 14.61 1.28 -12.33
CA GLY A 31 15.41 1.25 -13.55
C GLY A 31 16.87 0.88 -13.25
N PRO A 32 17.64 0.51 -14.29
CA PRO A 32 19.07 0.23 -14.16
C PRO A 32 19.82 1.44 -13.55
N PRO A 33 21.05 1.23 -13.00
CA PRO A 33 21.84 2.34 -12.45
C PRO A 33 21.94 3.46 -13.47
N ALA A 34 21.69 4.69 -13.00
CA ALA A 34 21.66 5.90 -13.80
C ALA A 34 22.96 6.09 -14.59
N GLY A 35 22.95 5.62 -15.84
CA GLY A 35 23.67 6.29 -16.91
C GLY A 35 23.04 7.65 -17.14
N GLU A 36 23.81 8.60 -17.64
CA GLU A 36 23.34 9.94 -18.00
C GLU A 36 21.99 9.86 -18.71
N PRO A 37 20.97 10.65 -18.30
CA PRO A 37 19.64 10.56 -18.87
C PRO A 37 19.69 10.92 -20.35
N SER A 38 19.67 9.90 -21.20
CA SER A 38 19.17 10.07 -22.56
C SER A 38 17.73 10.51 -22.41
N ALA A 39 17.39 11.69 -22.93
CA ALA A 39 16.02 12.14 -23.03
C ALA A 39 15.28 11.18 -23.97
N ALA A 40 14.77 10.07 -23.44
CA ALA A 40 13.87 9.22 -24.17
C ALA A 40 12.58 10.03 -24.36
N THR A 41 12.40 10.51 -25.58
CA THR A 41 11.20 11.20 -26.03
C THR A 41 10.02 10.25 -25.88
N VAL A 42 8.88 10.76 -25.41
CA VAL A 42 7.64 9.98 -25.35
C VAL A 42 7.30 9.50 -26.77
N PRO A 43 7.16 8.18 -27.02
CA PRO A 43 6.85 7.67 -28.35
C PRO A 43 5.48 8.17 -28.81
N GLU A 44 5.38 8.67 -30.04
CA GLU A 44 4.16 9.27 -30.56
C GLU A 44 2.99 8.27 -30.60
N GLU A 45 3.29 7.00 -30.86
CA GLU A 45 2.33 5.90 -30.86
C GLU A 45 1.73 5.59 -29.47
N SER A 46 2.36 6.07 -28.39
CA SER A 46 1.89 5.88 -27.02
C SER A 46 0.97 7.00 -26.53
N LEU A 47 0.81 8.05 -27.34
CA LEU A 47 -0.06 9.18 -27.04
C LEU A 47 -1.49 8.91 -27.48
N ILE A 48 -2.44 9.27 -26.62
CA ILE A 48 -3.87 9.15 -26.89
C ILE A 48 -4.49 10.52 -27.13
N ALA A 49 -5.30 10.62 -28.18
CA ALA A 49 -6.14 11.80 -28.39
C ALA A 49 -7.36 11.72 -27.48
N VAL A 50 -7.56 12.77 -26.69
CA VAL A 50 -8.72 12.92 -25.77
C VAL A 50 -9.67 13.95 -26.35
N ASP A 51 -9.31 15.24 -26.23
CA ASP A 51 -10.04 16.39 -26.76
C ASP A 51 -9.07 17.59 -26.86
N GLY A 52 -9.44 18.61 -27.62
CA GLY A 52 -8.60 19.80 -27.85
C GLY A 52 -7.35 19.52 -28.68
N ASP A 53 -6.33 20.36 -28.50
CA ASP A 53 -5.10 20.35 -29.31
C ASP A 53 -4.00 19.44 -28.71
N TYR A 54 -4.20 18.89 -27.51
CA TYR A 54 -3.17 18.16 -26.75
C TYR A 54 -3.46 16.67 -26.61
N ARG A 55 -2.54 15.82 -27.09
CA ARG A 55 -2.56 14.37 -26.88
C ARG A 55 -1.92 14.02 -25.54
N LEU A 56 -2.50 13.06 -24.82
CA LEU A 56 -2.08 12.64 -23.49
C LEU A 56 -1.16 11.40 -23.55
N TRP A 57 -0.08 11.39 -22.78
CA TRP A 57 0.60 10.15 -22.43
C TRP A 57 -0.13 9.53 -21.22
N PRO A 58 -0.70 8.31 -21.33
CA PRO A 58 -1.68 7.79 -20.37
C PRO A 58 -1.03 7.20 -19.10
N TYR A 59 0.08 7.78 -18.65
CA TYR A 59 0.80 7.36 -17.45
C TYR A 59 1.30 8.56 -16.67
N THR A 60 1.49 8.36 -15.37
CA THR A 60 2.24 9.28 -14.53
C THR A 60 3.69 8.84 -14.40
N SER A 61 4.59 9.76 -14.05
CA SER A 61 6.02 9.47 -13.87
C SER A 61 6.60 10.11 -12.63
N ARG A 62 7.57 9.44 -11.98
CA ARG A 62 8.35 9.98 -10.85
C ARG A 62 9.30 11.11 -11.23
N SER A 63 9.56 11.26 -12.51
CA SER A 63 10.49 12.27 -13.06
C SER A 63 9.95 12.78 -14.39
N ARG A 64 10.54 13.83 -14.93
CA ARG A 64 10.21 14.33 -16.27
C ARG A 64 10.86 13.46 -17.36
N SER A 65 10.61 12.15 -17.29
CA SER A 65 11.14 11.13 -18.22
C SER A 65 10.21 9.91 -18.23
N VAL A 66 10.22 9.17 -19.35
CA VAL A 66 9.41 7.95 -19.53
C VAL A 66 9.92 6.78 -18.70
N GLU A 67 11.21 6.73 -18.36
CA GLU A 67 11.80 5.71 -17.48
C GLU A 67 11.22 5.77 -16.06
N GLY A 68 10.75 6.94 -15.64
CA GLY A 68 10.11 7.14 -14.35
C GLY A 68 8.66 6.64 -14.27
N ARG A 69 8.11 6.06 -15.34
CA ARG A 69 6.71 5.61 -15.48
C ARG A 69 6.20 4.86 -14.24
N THR A 70 5.01 5.22 -13.79
CA THR A 70 4.29 4.60 -12.67
C THR A 70 2.90 4.12 -13.08
N LEU A 71 1.86 4.54 -12.37
CA LEU A 71 0.48 4.12 -12.59
C LEU A 71 -0.09 4.80 -13.84
N ALA A 72 -1.06 4.14 -14.48
CA ALA A 72 -1.78 4.69 -15.60
C ALA A 72 -2.74 5.82 -15.19
N ILE A 73 -3.08 6.68 -16.14
CA ILE A 73 -4.28 7.52 -16.06
C ILE A 73 -5.47 6.61 -16.39
N ASN A 74 -6.49 6.61 -15.53
CA ASN A 74 -7.65 5.73 -15.65
C ASN A 74 -8.97 6.48 -15.79
N VAL A 75 -8.99 7.80 -15.56
CA VAL A 75 -10.18 8.64 -15.76
C VAL A 75 -9.80 9.91 -16.51
N VAL A 76 -10.65 10.37 -17.43
CA VAL A 76 -10.51 11.68 -18.08
C VAL A 76 -11.85 12.39 -18.10
N VAL A 77 -11.85 13.64 -17.64
CA VAL A 77 -13.01 14.53 -17.62
C VAL A 77 -12.82 15.60 -18.68
N ARG A 78 -13.77 15.78 -19.59
CA ARG A 78 -13.72 16.82 -20.65
C ARG A 78 -14.17 18.17 -20.11
N ALA A 79 -13.42 18.68 -19.14
CA ALA A 79 -13.61 19.97 -18.53
C ALA A 79 -12.28 20.46 -17.94
N ASP A 80 -12.19 21.77 -17.70
CA ASP A 80 -11.10 22.36 -16.95
C ASP A 80 -11.05 21.83 -15.51
N ALA A 81 -9.91 22.06 -14.84
CA ALA A 81 -9.68 21.51 -13.51
C ALA A 81 -10.61 22.11 -12.44
N ALA A 82 -10.99 23.38 -12.57
CA ALA A 82 -11.84 24.04 -11.59
C ALA A 82 -13.27 23.49 -11.63
N ALA A 83 -13.81 23.29 -12.84
CA ALA A 83 -15.09 22.64 -13.06
C ALA A 83 -15.06 21.18 -12.59
N THR A 84 -13.99 20.45 -12.91
CA THR A 84 -13.79 19.06 -12.51
C THR A 84 -13.73 18.92 -10.99
N ARG A 85 -12.94 19.76 -10.31
CA ARG A 85 -12.81 19.79 -8.85
C ARG A 85 -14.14 20.10 -8.17
N THR A 86 -14.81 21.16 -8.64
CA THR A 86 -16.15 21.54 -8.12
C THR A 86 -17.14 20.39 -8.30
N ALA A 87 -17.10 19.68 -9.42
CA ALA A 87 -18.00 18.56 -9.68
C ALA A 87 -17.75 17.34 -8.77
N ILE A 88 -16.51 17.13 -8.31
CA ILE A 88 -16.15 16.05 -7.36
C ILE A 88 -16.54 16.48 -5.93
N GLU A 89 -16.11 17.67 -5.48
CA GLU A 89 -16.31 18.16 -4.11
C GLU A 89 -17.79 18.48 -3.78
N SER A 90 -18.61 18.85 -4.77
CA SER A 90 -20.02 19.21 -4.54
C SER A 90 -20.94 18.01 -4.29
N ARG A 91 -20.40 16.78 -4.25
CA ARG A 91 -21.19 15.55 -4.12
C ARG A 91 -21.40 15.13 -2.68
N THR A 92 -22.53 14.48 -2.45
CA THR A 92 -23.01 14.08 -1.11
C THR A 92 -22.66 12.64 -0.76
N ALA A 93 -22.00 11.89 -1.65
CA ALA A 93 -21.76 10.45 -1.47
C ALA A 93 -20.35 10.11 -0.93
N GLY A 94 -19.34 10.94 -1.22
CA GLY A 94 -17.98 10.81 -0.71
C GLY A 94 -17.54 12.09 -0.02
N ASP A 95 -16.73 11.98 1.03
CA ASP A 95 -16.22 13.11 1.82
C ASP A 95 -14.88 13.59 1.24
N TRP A 96 -14.89 13.98 -0.04
CA TRP A 96 -13.68 14.38 -0.76
C TRP A 96 -13.06 15.66 -0.18
N GLU A 97 -11.83 15.54 0.31
CA GLU A 97 -11.05 16.64 0.89
C GLU A 97 -9.77 16.91 0.08
N GLU A 98 -9.38 18.19 0.02
CA GLU A 98 -8.09 18.58 -0.57
C GLU A 98 -6.95 17.94 0.21
N THR A 99 -6.01 17.33 -0.51
CA THR A 99 -4.84 16.75 0.13
C THR A 99 -3.93 17.87 0.63
N ASP A 100 -3.83 17.99 1.95
CA ASP A 100 -3.23 19.15 2.60
C ASP A 100 -1.72 19.27 2.32
N GLY A 101 -1.21 20.50 2.25
CA GLY A 101 0.18 20.78 1.86
C GLY A 101 1.23 20.13 2.78
N THR A 102 0.89 19.79 4.02
CA THR A 102 1.75 19.05 4.95
C THR A 102 1.80 17.54 4.68
N GLU A 103 0.73 16.98 4.10
CA GLU A 103 0.67 15.61 3.59
C GLU A 103 1.39 15.50 2.23
N ALA A 104 1.25 16.53 1.41
CA ALA A 104 1.87 16.65 0.08
C ALA A 104 3.35 17.09 0.09
N ALA A 105 3.72 18.05 0.94
CA ALA A 105 5.03 18.71 0.98
C ALA A 105 5.62 18.78 2.40
N THR A 106 6.45 17.81 2.76
CA THR A 106 7.39 17.95 3.88
C THR A 106 8.82 18.26 3.38
N THR A 107 8.98 19.44 2.78
CA THR A 107 10.26 20.16 2.72
C THR A 107 10.05 21.59 3.22
N ALA A 108 11.01 22.07 4.03
CA ALA A 108 10.95 23.26 4.92
C ALA A 108 10.06 23.05 6.15
N ASP A 109 10.52 23.01 7.40
CA ASP A 109 11.69 23.60 8.05
C ASP A 109 11.98 22.78 9.34
N ALA A 110 13.21 22.29 9.49
CA ALA A 110 13.66 21.54 10.69
C ALA A 110 15.19 21.45 10.68
N GLU A 111 15.84 22.57 10.41
CA GLU A 111 17.28 22.67 10.34
C GLU A 111 17.87 22.69 11.76
N ARG A 112 18.00 21.50 12.37
CA ARG A 112 19.05 21.20 13.37
C ARG A 112 19.23 19.73 13.81
N VAL A 113 18.49 18.76 13.27
CA VAL A 113 18.77 17.31 13.49
C VAL A 113 18.92 16.53 12.16
N ARG A 114 18.75 17.22 11.02
CA ARG A 114 18.50 16.67 9.68
C ARG A 114 19.70 16.02 8.95
N ALA A 115 20.94 16.35 9.27
CA ALA A 115 22.06 15.99 8.37
C ALA A 115 22.49 14.50 8.36
N PHE A 116 21.99 13.65 9.26
CA PHE A 116 22.32 12.21 9.28
C PHE A 116 21.12 11.29 8.99
N VAL A 117 19.89 11.81 9.11
CA VAL A 117 18.65 11.01 8.98
C VAL A 117 17.97 11.24 7.62
N GLU A 118 18.26 12.31 6.88
CA GLU A 118 17.45 12.68 5.72
C GLU A 118 17.80 12.04 4.38
N ARG A 119 18.94 11.35 4.26
CA ARG A 119 19.40 10.90 2.93
C ARG A 119 18.61 9.71 2.38
N ASP A 120 17.94 8.93 3.24
CA ASP A 120 17.21 7.70 2.88
C ASP A 120 15.69 7.77 3.11
N TRP A 121 15.13 8.93 3.50
CA TRP A 121 13.68 9.12 3.73
C TRP A 121 12.96 9.81 2.56
N ALA A 122 13.60 9.89 1.40
CA ALA A 122 13.07 10.61 0.23
C ALA A 122 11.88 9.91 -0.43
N ASP A 123 11.78 8.58 -0.30
CA ASP A 123 10.78 7.77 -1.02
C ASP A 123 9.48 7.48 -0.24
N ALA A 124 9.36 7.99 1.00
CA ALA A 124 8.13 7.96 1.81
C ALA A 124 7.40 9.33 1.84
N ARG A 125 7.57 10.11 0.77
CA ARG A 125 6.94 11.42 0.55
C ARG A 125 5.79 11.23 -0.46
N SER A 126 4.66 11.94 -0.28
CA SER A 126 3.77 12.18 -1.42
C SER A 126 4.67 12.81 -2.48
N SER A 127 4.96 12.02 -3.51
CA SER A 127 6.07 12.33 -4.40
C SER A 127 5.45 12.85 -5.67
N THR A 128 5.81 14.08 -6.03
CA THR A 128 5.40 14.72 -7.27
C THR A 128 5.46 13.70 -8.40
N ARG A 129 4.33 13.52 -9.07
CA ARG A 129 4.17 12.72 -10.25
C ARG A 129 3.89 13.67 -11.40
N TYR A 130 4.61 13.45 -12.48
CA TYR A 130 4.47 14.24 -13.68
C TYR A 130 3.53 13.52 -14.64
N GLY A 131 2.58 14.26 -15.20
CA GLY A 131 1.87 13.89 -16.42
C GLY A 131 2.63 14.39 -17.66
N TYR A 132 2.29 13.90 -18.84
CA TYR A 132 2.86 14.44 -20.09
C TYR A 132 1.78 14.59 -21.15
N VAL A 133 1.84 15.71 -21.87
CA VAL A 133 0.99 16.00 -23.02
C VAL A 133 1.83 16.50 -24.19
N GLU A 134 1.36 16.27 -25.41
CA GLU A 134 1.97 16.81 -26.62
C GLU A 134 0.94 17.57 -27.44
N GLY A 135 1.24 18.83 -27.74
CA GLY A 135 0.40 19.70 -28.56
C GLY A 135 1.18 20.42 -29.66
N PRO A 136 0.61 21.48 -30.26
CA PRO A 136 1.21 22.16 -31.43
C PRO A 136 2.60 22.75 -31.18
N GLY A 137 2.92 23.06 -29.93
CA GLY A 137 4.23 23.57 -29.49
C GLY A 137 5.22 22.49 -29.05
N GLY A 138 4.87 21.20 -29.14
CA GLY A 138 5.66 20.07 -28.67
C GLY A 138 5.22 19.51 -27.31
N GLY A 139 6.05 18.62 -26.78
CA GLY A 139 5.84 17.90 -25.53
C GLY A 139 6.04 18.72 -24.26
N THR A 140 5.13 18.61 -23.30
CA THR A 140 5.20 19.28 -21.99
C THR A 140 4.94 18.31 -20.85
N TRP A 141 5.82 18.32 -19.85
CA TRP A 141 5.60 17.62 -18.58
C TRP A 141 4.80 18.50 -17.62
N LEU A 142 3.68 17.98 -17.14
CA LEU A 142 2.74 18.65 -16.25
C LEU A 142 3.00 18.21 -14.81
N THR A 143 2.91 19.15 -13.87
CA THR A 143 2.69 18.83 -12.45
C THR A 143 1.21 18.68 -12.18
N GLU A 144 0.87 18.16 -11.03
CA GLU A 144 -0.50 18.06 -10.54
C GLU A 144 -1.17 19.44 -10.50
N THR A 145 -2.41 19.52 -11.00
CA THR A 145 -3.25 20.70 -10.87
C THR A 145 -3.97 20.72 -9.51
N PHE A 146 -4.46 19.57 -9.06
CA PHE A 146 -4.99 19.37 -7.70
C PHE A 146 -4.90 17.90 -7.27
N GLU A 147 -4.94 17.66 -5.95
CA GLU A 147 -5.03 16.34 -5.33
C GLU A 147 -6.22 16.31 -4.35
N LEU A 148 -7.03 15.26 -4.44
CA LEU A 148 -8.17 15.01 -3.54
C LEU A 148 -8.06 13.61 -2.93
N HIS A 149 -8.63 13.44 -1.75
CA HIS A 149 -8.74 12.13 -1.10
C HIS A 149 -10.09 11.94 -0.40
N ASP A 150 -10.53 10.69 -0.29
CA ASP A 150 -11.69 10.28 0.51
C ASP A 150 -11.29 9.06 1.35
N GLY A 151 -11.37 9.18 2.68
CA GLY A 151 -10.95 8.17 3.65
C GLY A 151 -9.86 8.65 4.60
N THR A 152 -9.13 7.71 5.21
CA THR A 152 -8.15 8.00 6.28
C THR A 152 -6.73 7.66 5.87
N TYR A 153 -5.78 8.53 6.21
CA TYR A 153 -4.35 8.38 5.93
C TYR A 153 -3.79 7.09 6.52
N LEU A 154 -4.06 6.77 7.78
CA LEU A 154 -3.54 5.56 8.44
C LEU A 154 -4.43 4.31 8.22
N GLY A 155 -5.53 4.47 7.50
CA GLY A 155 -6.48 3.42 7.14
C GLY A 155 -6.41 3.08 5.66
N VAL A 156 -7.55 3.23 4.98
CA VAL A 156 -7.72 3.17 3.53
C VAL A 156 -8.26 4.52 3.07
N ARG A 157 -7.81 4.97 1.91
CA ARG A 157 -8.40 6.11 1.21
C ARG A 157 -8.32 5.93 -0.30
N ASP A 158 -9.27 6.53 -0.99
CA ASP A 158 -9.14 6.82 -2.41
C ASP A 158 -8.39 8.12 -2.59
N HIS A 159 -7.51 8.17 -3.58
CA HIS A 159 -6.70 9.32 -3.89
C HIS A 159 -6.80 9.64 -5.37
N LEU A 160 -7.06 10.90 -5.67
CA LEU A 160 -7.18 11.44 -7.02
C LEU A 160 -6.06 12.42 -7.25
N ARG A 161 -5.35 12.23 -8.35
CA ARG A 161 -4.37 13.19 -8.85
C ARG A 161 -4.76 13.65 -10.24
N ALA A 162 -5.02 14.96 -10.37
CA ALA A 162 -5.53 15.55 -11.58
C ALA A 162 -4.48 16.39 -12.33
N TYR A 163 -4.51 16.31 -13.65
CA TYR A 163 -3.64 17.04 -14.57
C TYR A 163 -4.49 17.69 -15.66
N GLU A 164 -4.54 19.02 -15.65
CA GLU A 164 -5.25 19.80 -16.66
C GLU A 164 -4.43 19.91 -17.95
N SER A 165 -5.09 19.77 -19.10
CA SER A 165 -4.47 20.05 -20.39
C SER A 165 -4.15 21.54 -20.53
N PRO A 166 -3.08 21.95 -21.23
CA PRO A 166 -2.69 23.36 -21.33
C PRO A 166 -3.73 24.27 -22.01
N ASP A 167 -4.64 23.72 -22.80
CA ASP A 167 -5.78 24.40 -23.42
C ASP A 167 -7.07 24.34 -22.58
N GLY A 168 -7.06 23.65 -21.44
CA GLY A 168 -8.22 23.47 -20.56
C GLY A 168 -9.32 22.56 -21.13
N ALA A 169 -9.05 21.84 -22.23
CA ALA A 169 -10.02 20.97 -22.89
C ALA A 169 -10.36 19.72 -22.07
N TYR A 170 -9.42 19.21 -21.28
CA TYR A 170 -9.66 18.06 -20.41
C TYR A 170 -8.79 18.08 -19.15
N THR A 171 -9.25 17.33 -18.15
CA THR A 171 -8.52 16.99 -16.93
C THR A 171 -8.32 15.49 -16.87
N ALA A 172 -7.07 15.05 -16.97
CA ALA A 172 -6.68 13.65 -16.81
C ALA A 172 -6.50 13.32 -15.32
N ILE A 173 -7.11 12.23 -14.86
CA ILE A 173 -7.13 11.84 -13.45
C ILE A 173 -6.53 10.44 -13.29
N GLN A 174 -5.58 10.36 -12.35
CA GLN A 174 -5.15 9.11 -11.76
C GLN A 174 -5.92 8.90 -10.46
N ALA A 175 -6.86 7.96 -10.47
CA ALA A 175 -7.60 7.51 -9.30
C ALA A 175 -6.99 6.20 -8.79
N HIS A 176 -6.64 6.11 -7.51
CA HIS A 176 -6.13 4.87 -6.93
C HIS A 176 -6.56 4.70 -5.47
N GLU A 177 -6.68 3.45 -5.03
CA GLU A 177 -6.94 3.10 -3.63
C GLU A 177 -5.57 3.01 -3.00
N GLU A 178 -5.42 3.48 -1.77
CA GLU A 178 -4.22 3.25 -1.02
C GLU A 178 -4.52 2.98 0.45
N TYR A 179 -3.71 2.12 1.06
CA TYR A 179 -3.77 1.89 2.49
C TYR A 179 -2.39 2.02 3.11
N TYR A 180 -2.36 2.47 4.37
CA TYR A 180 -1.11 2.55 5.11
C TYR A 180 -0.66 1.17 5.57
N ASP A 181 0.51 0.74 5.07
CA ASP A 181 1.18 -0.47 5.51
C ASP A 181 2.12 -0.16 6.68
N TRP A 182 1.68 -0.53 7.89
CA TRP A 182 2.43 -0.34 9.13
C TRP A 182 3.79 -1.04 9.19
N PHE A 183 4.01 -2.11 8.42
CA PHE A 183 5.27 -2.85 8.41
C PHE A 183 6.23 -2.35 7.34
N ARG A 184 5.75 -1.58 6.38
CA ARG A 184 6.56 -0.90 5.35
C ARG A 184 6.64 0.62 5.56
N LEU A 185 5.86 1.17 6.50
CA LEU A 185 5.71 2.60 6.80
C LEU A 185 5.37 3.46 5.58
N ARG A 186 4.55 2.92 4.67
CA ARG A 186 4.17 3.61 3.44
C ARG A 186 2.80 3.19 2.94
N HIS A 187 2.22 4.03 2.11
CA HIS A 187 1.02 3.68 1.36
C HIS A 187 1.35 2.61 0.32
N THR A 188 0.49 1.59 0.27
CA THR A 188 0.52 0.56 -0.77
C THR A 188 -0.76 0.67 -1.58
N VAL A 189 -0.61 0.76 -2.89
CA VAL A 189 -1.72 0.77 -3.85
C VAL A 189 -2.07 -0.69 -4.16
N PRO A 190 -3.28 -1.18 -3.81
CA PRO A 190 -3.72 -2.53 -4.09
C PRO A 190 -4.47 -2.65 -5.43
N GLY A 191 -4.87 -1.54 -6.04
CA GLY A 191 -5.52 -1.48 -7.35
C GLY A 191 -5.80 -0.04 -7.81
N ILE A 192 -6.07 0.13 -9.10
CA ILE A 192 -6.53 1.40 -9.68
C ILE A 192 -7.96 1.32 -10.25
N ASP A 193 -8.50 0.11 -10.41
CA ASP A 193 -9.80 -0.10 -11.06
C ASP A 193 -10.98 0.24 -10.15
N ASP A 194 -11.00 -0.27 -8.91
CA ASP A 194 -12.10 -0.05 -7.97
C ASP A 194 -12.32 1.45 -7.63
N PRO A 195 -11.28 2.27 -7.40
CA PRO A 195 -11.40 3.73 -7.24
C PRO A 195 -11.94 4.43 -8.48
N ALA A 196 -11.50 4.02 -9.68
CA ALA A 196 -12.04 4.57 -10.92
C ALA A 196 -13.53 4.24 -11.02
N VAL A 197 -13.93 3.00 -10.75
CA VAL A 197 -15.33 2.57 -10.73
C VAL A 197 -16.14 3.29 -9.64
N ARG A 198 -15.58 3.55 -8.46
CA ARG A 198 -16.24 4.32 -7.40
C ARG A 198 -16.43 5.78 -7.80
N LEU A 199 -15.41 6.40 -8.38
CA LEU A 199 -15.51 7.75 -8.93
C LEU A 199 -16.54 7.79 -10.05
N GLU A 200 -16.49 6.86 -11.01
CA GLU A 200 -17.51 6.66 -12.06
C GLU A 200 -18.91 6.55 -11.44
N ASP A 201 -19.08 5.72 -10.41
CA ASP A 201 -20.34 5.54 -9.69
C ASP A 201 -20.85 6.83 -9.04
N GLU A 202 -19.98 7.70 -8.54
CA GLU A 202 -20.37 9.02 -8.04
C GLU A 202 -20.82 9.97 -9.15
N PHE A 203 -20.18 9.91 -10.32
CA PHE A 203 -20.64 10.63 -11.51
C PHE A 203 -21.99 10.06 -11.98
N ILE A 204 -22.21 8.75 -11.90
CA ILE A 204 -23.44 8.07 -12.28
C ILE A 204 -24.60 8.32 -11.30
N ARG A 205 -24.32 8.40 -9.98
CA ARG A 205 -25.34 8.52 -8.91
C ARG A 205 -25.52 9.94 -8.37
N GLY A 206 -24.55 10.83 -8.61
CA GLY A 206 -24.60 12.23 -8.21
C GLY A 206 -25.65 13.04 -9.00
N ALA A 207 -26.05 14.19 -8.47
CA ALA A 207 -27.06 15.07 -9.07
C ALA A 207 -26.52 15.90 -10.26
N VAL A 208 -25.66 15.31 -11.09
CA VAL A 208 -25.07 15.93 -12.29
C VAL A 208 -25.35 14.98 -13.45
N ASP A 209 -25.78 15.48 -14.59
CA ASP A 209 -26.17 14.66 -15.75
C ASP A 209 -24.96 13.95 -16.41
N ALA A 210 -24.11 13.14 -15.76
CA ALA A 210 -22.86 12.58 -16.35
C ALA A 210 -23.06 11.27 -17.19
N GLU A 211 -22.32 11.11 -18.30
CA GLU A 211 -22.21 9.97 -19.25
C GLU A 211 -20.83 9.37 -19.07
N VAL A 212 -20.77 8.20 -18.46
CA VAL A 212 -19.51 7.50 -18.30
C VAL A 212 -19.39 6.51 -19.46
N SER A 213 -18.38 6.69 -20.29
CA SER A 213 -18.01 5.74 -21.34
C SER A 213 -16.65 5.13 -21.04
N ARG A 214 -16.49 3.82 -21.25
CA ARG A 214 -15.19 3.15 -21.18
C ARG A 214 -14.66 2.96 -22.60
N GLU A 215 -13.51 3.55 -22.88
CA GLU A 215 -12.85 3.45 -24.18
C GLU A 215 -11.61 2.57 -24.09
N TYR A 216 -11.49 1.58 -24.97
CA TYR A 216 -10.27 0.79 -25.07
C TYR A 216 -9.20 1.59 -25.81
N ARG A 217 -8.08 1.85 -25.15
CA ARG A 217 -6.95 2.63 -25.70
C ARG A 217 -5.64 1.83 -25.77
N GLY A 218 -5.67 0.53 -25.45
CA GLY A 218 -4.50 -0.34 -25.57
C GLY A 218 -3.36 0.04 -24.62
N ILE A 219 -3.69 0.61 -23.45
CA ILE A 219 -2.71 1.04 -22.44
C ILE A 219 -2.12 -0.22 -21.79
N GLU A 220 -0.83 -0.47 -22.01
CA GLU A 220 -0.14 -1.64 -21.44
C GLU A 220 0.69 -1.26 -20.20
N GLY A 221 0.52 -2.01 -19.10
CA GLY A 221 1.26 -1.78 -17.85
C GLY A 221 0.68 -0.64 -17.00
N GLY A 222 1.36 -0.30 -15.89
CA GLY A 222 0.85 0.72 -14.96
C GLY A 222 -0.46 0.33 -14.27
N TRP A 223 -0.76 -0.97 -14.23
CA TRP A 223 -1.95 -1.59 -13.63
C TRP A 223 -3.25 -1.34 -14.41
N SER A 224 -3.16 -0.79 -15.62
CA SER A 224 -4.30 -0.65 -16.53
C SER A 224 -4.70 -1.99 -17.14
N ASP A 225 -6.00 -2.18 -17.33
CA ASP A 225 -6.61 -3.26 -18.13
C ASP A 225 -6.69 -2.92 -19.64
N GLY A 226 -6.12 -1.78 -20.04
CA GLY A 226 -6.14 -1.24 -21.41
C GLY A 226 -7.33 -0.32 -21.71
N TRP A 227 -8.26 -0.15 -20.77
CA TRP A 227 -9.41 0.74 -20.87
C TRP A 227 -9.19 2.03 -20.07
N ILE A 228 -9.79 3.12 -20.52
CA ILE A 228 -9.85 4.39 -19.80
C ILE A 228 -11.30 4.87 -19.74
N SER A 229 -11.70 5.43 -18.61
CA SER A 229 -13.05 5.97 -18.44
C SER A 229 -13.08 7.43 -18.88
N VAL A 230 -13.87 7.74 -19.91
CA VAL A 230 -14.12 9.09 -20.44
C VAL A 230 -15.51 9.51 -20.01
N ILE A 231 -15.61 10.64 -19.33
CA ILE A 231 -16.87 11.13 -18.74
C ILE A 231 -17.43 12.29 -19.60
N GLU A 232 -18.48 12.03 -20.37
CA GLU A 232 -19.43 12.98 -21.00
C GLU A 232 -20.71 13.13 -20.15
N LEU A 233 -21.93 13.48 -20.62
CA LEU A 233 -23.12 13.78 -19.76
C LEU A 233 -24.48 13.06 -20.15
N ALA A 234 -24.84 11.90 -19.52
CA ALA A 234 -26.11 11.10 -19.51
C ALA A 234 -26.00 9.64 -18.94
N SER A 235 -27.06 9.13 -18.29
CA SER A 235 -27.10 8.07 -17.25
C SER A 235 -27.49 6.60 -17.61
N LEU A 236 -27.13 5.59 -16.76
CA LEU A 236 -28.01 4.63 -16.02
C LEU A 236 -27.34 3.32 -15.43
N ALA A 237 -27.37 3.19 -14.09
CA ALA A 237 -27.72 2.09 -13.15
C ALA A 237 -27.34 0.56 -13.27
N THR A 238 -26.80 -0.03 -12.16
CA THR A 238 -27.34 -1.15 -11.28
C THR A 238 -26.43 -2.37 -10.92
N VAL A 239 -26.21 -2.56 -9.59
CA VAL A 239 -26.05 -3.76 -8.68
C VAL A 239 -25.07 -4.91 -9.00
N ALA A 240 -24.28 -5.29 -7.98
CA ALA A 240 -23.76 -6.65 -7.81
C ALA A 240 -23.69 -7.11 -6.35
N GLY A 241 -23.87 -8.41 -6.11
CA GLY A 241 -23.56 -9.12 -4.87
C GLY A 241 -23.18 -10.59 -5.14
N ALA A 242 -22.51 -11.27 -4.21
CA ALA A 242 -22.42 -12.75 -4.06
C ALA A 242 -21.54 -13.14 -2.83
N LEU A 243 -22.05 -13.87 -1.83
CA LEU A 243 -22.02 -15.34 -1.61
C LEU A 243 -20.67 -15.99 -1.22
N LEU A 244 -20.58 -16.41 0.06
CA LEU A 244 -19.62 -17.42 0.52
C LEU A 244 -20.28 -18.80 0.63
N ARG A 245 -19.67 -19.81 -0.03
CA ARG A 245 -20.15 -21.21 -0.13
C ARG A 245 -20.10 -21.98 1.20
N ARG A 246 -21.13 -22.79 1.45
CA ARG A 246 -21.32 -23.66 2.65
C ARG A 246 -20.29 -24.80 2.86
N ARG A 247 -19.35 -25.05 1.95
CA ARG A 247 -18.47 -26.25 2.00
C ARG A 247 -17.19 -26.07 2.84
N THR A 248 -16.81 -24.85 3.18
CA THR A 248 -15.64 -24.50 4.02
C THR A 248 -15.92 -24.47 5.53
N ARG A 249 -17.20 -24.48 5.95
CA ARG A 249 -17.58 -24.36 7.37
C ARG A 249 -17.31 -25.61 8.19
N ALA A 250 -17.36 -26.81 7.60
CA ALA A 250 -17.19 -28.07 8.33
C ALA A 250 -15.71 -28.36 8.69
N ALA A 251 -14.78 -28.12 7.75
CA ALA A 251 -13.35 -28.30 7.99
C ALA A 251 -12.78 -27.28 9.01
N ALA A 252 -13.32 -26.05 9.01
CA ALA A 252 -12.95 -25.02 9.98
C ALA A 252 -13.39 -25.37 11.41
N VAL A 253 -14.55 -26.00 11.59
CA VAL A 253 -15.07 -26.39 12.91
C VAL A 253 -14.28 -27.56 13.52
N ASP A 254 -13.84 -28.52 12.71
CA ASP A 254 -13.03 -29.64 13.19
C ASP A 254 -11.58 -29.23 13.50
N LEU A 255 -11.01 -28.32 12.71
CA LEU A 255 -9.74 -27.67 13.05
C LEU A 255 -9.89 -26.88 14.36
N ALA A 256 -10.91 -26.03 14.49
CA ALA A 256 -11.14 -25.22 15.70
C ALA A 256 -11.30 -26.06 16.97
N ARG A 257 -11.97 -27.23 16.90
CA ARG A 257 -12.13 -28.15 18.04
C ARG A 257 -10.81 -28.81 18.45
N ARG A 258 -9.94 -29.15 17.50
CA ARG A 258 -8.60 -29.69 17.78
C ARG A 258 -7.67 -28.61 18.33
N SER A 259 -7.67 -27.43 17.71
CA SER A 259 -6.92 -26.26 18.17
C SER A 259 -7.30 -25.85 19.60
N ARG A 260 -8.59 -25.91 19.96
CA ARG A 260 -9.06 -25.56 21.31
C ARG A 260 -8.54 -26.51 22.39
N ARG A 261 -8.39 -27.81 22.08
CA ARG A 261 -7.85 -28.80 23.04
C ARG A 261 -6.36 -28.61 23.27
N GLU A 262 -5.62 -28.27 22.22
CA GLU A 262 -4.18 -28.01 22.31
C GLU A 262 -3.89 -26.64 22.95
N ALA A 263 -4.72 -25.63 22.65
CA ALA A 263 -4.64 -24.32 23.27
C ALA A 263 -4.87 -24.36 24.79
N VAL A 264 -5.76 -25.23 25.30
CA VAL A 264 -5.93 -25.42 26.75
C VAL A 264 -4.70 -26.07 27.39
N ARG A 265 -3.99 -26.92 26.64
CA ARG A 265 -2.75 -27.58 27.11
C ARG A 265 -1.54 -26.62 27.10
N HIS A 266 -1.56 -25.63 26.21
CA HIS A 266 -0.52 -24.60 26.06
C HIS A 266 -1.11 -23.19 26.18
N ALA A 267 -1.86 -22.95 27.27
CA ALA A 267 -2.64 -21.73 27.46
C ALA A 267 -1.79 -20.45 27.38
N ASP A 268 -0.60 -20.45 27.98
CA ASP A 268 0.29 -19.28 27.98
C ASP A 268 0.82 -18.96 26.58
N ALA A 269 1.17 -19.98 25.79
CA ALA A 269 1.57 -19.81 24.39
C ALA A 269 0.40 -19.28 23.54
N ALA A 270 -0.80 -19.83 23.72
CA ALA A 270 -2.00 -19.39 23.01
C ALA A 270 -2.39 -17.94 23.37
N LEU A 271 -2.31 -17.57 24.65
CA LEU A 271 -2.53 -16.20 25.12
C LEU A 271 -1.52 -15.23 24.54
N LEU A 272 -0.24 -15.61 24.48
CA LEU A 272 0.80 -14.81 23.82
C LEU A 272 0.48 -14.60 22.34
N GLY A 273 0.15 -15.67 21.61
CA GLY A 273 -0.27 -15.59 20.21
C GLY A 273 -1.46 -14.65 20.00
N ALA A 274 -2.50 -14.79 20.81
CA ALA A 274 -3.68 -13.94 20.76
C ALA A 274 -3.36 -12.47 21.08
N ALA A 275 -2.51 -12.22 22.10
CA ALA A 275 -2.08 -10.87 22.46
C ALA A 275 -1.29 -10.21 21.32
N LEU A 276 -0.39 -10.94 20.65
CA LEU A 276 0.37 -10.41 19.51
C LEU A 276 -0.54 -10.10 18.32
N GLY A 277 -1.50 -10.97 18.00
CA GLY A 277 -2.51 -10.68 16.97
C GLY A 277 -3.35 -9.45 17.30
N ALA A 278 -3.73 -9.30 18.58
CA ALA A 278 -4.45 -8.13 19.06
C ALA A 278 -3.62 -6.84 18.99
N VAL A 279 -2.30 -6.90 19.22
CA VAL A 279 -1.41 -5.74 19.05
C VAL A 279 -1.38 -5.29 17.58
N VAL A 280 -1.28 -6.22 16.62
CA VAL A 280 -1.27 -5.90 15.19
C VAL A 280 -2.54 -5.13 14.79
N VAL A 281 -3.72 -5.68 15.10
CA VAL A 281 -5.00 -5.05 14.76
C VAL A 281 -5.21 -3.76 15.58
N GLY A 282 -4.80 -3.78 16.86
CA GLY A 282 -4.94 -2.66 17.77
C GLY A 282 -4.13 -1.44 17.35
N VAL A 283 -2.93 -1.63 16.78
CA VAL A 283 -2.11 -0.53 16.26
C VAL A 283 -2.85 0.20 15.14
N ARG A 284 -3.45 -0.51 14.18
CA ARG A 284 -4.24 0.14 13.12
C ARG A 284 -5.46 0.86 13.70
N ALA A 285 -6.25 0.17 14.51
CA ALA A 285 -7.45 0.75 15.11
C ALA A 285 -7.13 2.01 15.94
N THR A 286 -6.00 2.00 16.65
CA THR A 286 -5.52 3.16 17.41
C THR A 286 -5.04 4.26 16.49
N GLY A 287 -4.30 3.96 15.43
CA GLY A 287 -3.81 4.95 14.46
C GLY A 287 -4.96 5.70 13.79
N VAL A 288 -5.91 4.96 13.21
CA VAL A 288 -7.13 5.53 12.60
C VAL A 288 -7.96 6.30 13.63
N GLY A 289 -8.14 5.75 14.84
CA GLY A 289 -8.89 6.42 15.90
C GLY A 289 -8.25 7.74 16.36
N LEU A 290 -6.92 7.79 16.43
CA LEU A 290 -6.18 9.01 16.79
C LEU A 290 -6.22 10.04 15.67
N GLU A 291 -6.11 9.62 14.42
CA GLU A 291 -6.26 10.49 13.25
C GLU A 291 -7.61 11.19 13.25
N LEU A 292 -8.70 10.42 13.41
CA LEU A 292 -10.06 10.95 13.46
C LEU A 292 -10.31 11.85 14.68
N ALA A 293 -9.70 11.54 15.82
CA ALA A 293 -9.86 12.33 17.04
C ALA A 293 -9.03 13.63 17.03
N TYR A 294 -7.93 13.67 16.27
CA TYR A 294 -6.96 14.76 16.25
C TYR A 294 -6.54 15.12 14.81
N PRO A 295 -7.45 15.65 13.97
CA PRO A 295 -7.19 15.89 12.55
C PRO A 295 -6.07 16.92 12.28
N THR A 296 -5.72 17.75 13.25
CA THR A 296 -4.61 18.73 13.14
C THR A 296 -3.24 18.13 13.43
N VAL A 297 -3.17 16.90 13.93
CA VAL A 297 -1.90 16.22 14.22
C VAL A 297 -1.42 15.53 12.95
N PRO A 298 -0.18 15.79 12.48
CA PRO A 298 0.34 15.14 11.29
C PRO A 298 0.31 13.60 11.45
N PRO A 299 -0.23 12.83 10.49
CA PRO A 299 -0.35 11.37 10.61
C PRO A 299 0.97 10.65 10.95
N LYS A 300 2.10 11.18 10.48
CA LYS A 300 3.44 10.64 10.77
C LYS A 300 3.83 10.76 12.25
N ALA A 301 3.33 11.78 12.96
CA ALA A 301 3.55 11.93 14.40
C ALA A 301 2.78 10.88 15.22
N ILE A 302 1.65 10.38 14.69
CA ILE A 302 0.89 9.26 15.25
C ILE A 302 1.54 7.92 14.88
N ALA A 303 1.94 7.77 13.60
CA ALA A 303 2.48 6.52 13.08
C ALA A 303 3.82 6.13 13.72
N GLY A 304 4.73 7.08 13.95
CA GLY A 304 6.07 6.81 14.50
C GLY A 304 6.05 6.05 15.84
N PRO A 305 5.37 6.56 16.88
CA PRO A 305 5.25 5.86 18.17
C PRO A 305 4.55 4.50 18.07
N LEU A 306 3.48 4.40 17.28
CA LEU A 306 2.75 3.15 17.08
C LEU A 306 3.58 2.10 16.32
N TYR A 307 4.43 2.54 15.40
CA TYR A 307 5.38 1.68 14.74
C TYR A 307 6.40 1.08 15.72
N LEU A 308 6.87 1.83 16.71
CA LEU A 308 7.76 1.29 17.74
C LEU A 308 7.09 0.17 18.55
N VAL A 309 5.78 0.24 18.76
CA VAL A 309 5.00 -0.85 19.38
C VAL A 309 5.07 -2.12 18.53
N LEU A 310 5.00 -2.01 17.20
CA LEU A 310 5.18 -3.17 16.31
C LEU A 310 6.63 -3.64 16.26
N ALA A 311 7.55 -2.73 15.94
CA ALA A 311 8.95 -3.03 15.67
C ALA A 311 9.69 -3.59 16.89
N VAL A 312 9.41 -3.04 18.08
CA VAL A 312 10.07 -3.41 19.34
C VAL A 312 9.13 -4.16 20.27
N GLY A 313 7.87 -3.74 20.37
CA GLY A 313 6.92 -4.33 21.31
C GLY A 313 6.60 -5.80 21.01
N LEU A 314 6.43 -6.18 19.73
CA LEU A 314 6.19 -7.58 19.35
C LEU A 314 7.35 -8.51 19.76
N PRO A 315 8.61 -8.28 19.32
CA PRO A 315 9.72 -9.15 19.74
C PRO A 315 9.99 -9.07 21.24
N ALA A 316 9.82 -7.91 21.89
CA ALA A 316 9.99 -7.77 23.34
C ALA A 316 8.98 -8.63 24.10
N LEU A 317 7.70 -8.64 23.68
CA LEU A 317 6.67 -9.46 24.30
C LEU A 317 6.97 -10.96 24.12
N VAL A 318 7.41 -11.37 22.93
CA VAL A 318 7.84 -12.75 22.65
C VAL A 318 9.01 -13.13 23.57
N VAL A 319 10.06 -12.31 23.65
CA VAL A 319 11.24 -12.58 24.49
C VAL A 319 10.88 -12.66 25.98
N ALA A 320 9.98 -11.80 26.43
CA ALA A 320 9.56 -11.74 27.83
C ALA A 320 8.71 -12.95 28.24
N ARG A 321 7.86 -13.46 27.35
CA ARG A 321 6.83 -14.46 27.70
C ARG A 321 7.13 -15.89 27.24
N SER A 322 8.09 -16.12 26.35
CA SER A 322 8.31 -17.46 25.77
C SER A 322 9.18 -18.40 26.62
N ARG A 323 9.86 -17.92 27.67
CA ARG A 323 10.90 -18.69 28.40
C ARG A 323 10.42 -20.04 28.94
N GLU A 324 9.21 -20.06 29.48
CA GLU A 324 8.65 -21.21 30.20
C GLU A 324 7.72 -22.06 29.33
N CYS A 325 7.55 -21.67 28.05
CA CYS A 325 6.70 -22.38 27.11
C CYS A 325 7.45 -23.53 26.44
N ASP A 326 6.69 -24.51 25.94
CA ASP A 326 7.23 -25.47 24.98
C ASP A 326 7.69 -24.75 23.69
N PRO A 327 8.92 -24.99 23.19
CA PRO A 327 9.46 -24.24 22.04
C PRO A 327 8.66 -24.38 20.76
N ALA A 328 8.09 -25.55 20.47
CA ALA A 328 7.31 -25.76 19.26
C ALA A 328 5.92 -25.13 19.40
N ALA A 329 5.28 -25.28 20.55
CA ALA A 329 3.97 -24.72 20.83
C ALA A 329 3.98 -23.18 20.79
N VAL A 330 4.99 -22.53 21.38
CA VAL A 330 5.08 -21.06 21.39
C VAL A 330 5.42 -20.48 20.04
N ALA A 331 6.32 -21.13 19.28
CA ALA A 331 6.61 -20.70 17.91
C ALA A 331 5.37 -20.79 17.03
N LEU A 332 4.62 -21.89 17.11
CA LEU A 332 3.37 -22.06 16.38
C LEU A 332 2.33 -21.02 16.80
N ALA A 333 2.16 -20.78 18.10
CA ALA A 333 1.20 -19.81 18.61
C ALA A 333 1.52 -18.37 18.18
N VAL A 334 2.80 -17.99 18.17
CA VAL A 334 3.26 -16.68 17.67
C VAL A 334 2.98 -16.55 16.17
N VAL A 335 3.35 -17.54 15.36
CA VAL A 335 3.11 -17.52 13.90
C VAL A 335 1.62 -17.45 13.58
N VAL A 336 0.80 -18.28 14.24
CA VAL A 336 -0.65 -18.31 14.02
C VAL A 336 -1.30 -17.03 14.53
N GLY A 337 -0.89 -16.52 15.69
CA GLY A 337 -1.45 -15.33 16.30
C GLY A 337 -1.19 -14.05 15.49
N VAL A 338 0.07 -13.81 15.13
CA VAL A 338 0.45 -12.66 14.29
C VAL A 338 -0.10 -12.84 12.88
N GLY A 339 -0.08 -14.05 12.33
CA GLY A 339 -0.64 -14.34 11.01
C GLY A 339 -2.15 -14.10 10.95
N ALA A 340 -2.89 -14.49 11.99
CA ALA A 340 -4.30 -14.15 12.13
C ALA A 340 -4.52 -12.64 12.26
N GLY A 341 -3.64 -11.94 12.99
CA GLY A 341 -3.62 -10.47 13.05
C GLY A 341 -3.52 -9.84 11.67
N PHE A 342 -2.60 -10.30 10.81
CA PHE A 342 -2.49 -9.82 9.42
C PHE A 342 -3.74 -10.09 8.59
N VAL A 343 -4.31 -11.30 8.70
CA VAL A 343 -5.52 -11.64 7.94
C VAL A 343 -6.70 -10.77 8.37
N ILE A 344 -6.87 -10.54 9.68
CA ILE A 344 -7.91 -9.66 10.21
C ILE A 344 -7.68 -8.22 9.76
N ASP A 345 -6.43 -7.75 9.80
CA ASP A 345 -6.04 -6.41 9.36
C ASP A 345 -6.41 -6.18 7.88
N PHE A 346 -5.98 -7.07 6.98
CA PHE A 346 -6.32 -6.98 5.56
C PHE A 346 -7.83 -7.14 5.30
N ALA A 347 -8.50 -8.02 6.03
CA ALA A 347 -9.95 -8.16 5.93
C ALA A 347 -10.70 -6.90 6.40
N ALA A 348 -10.19 -6.18 7.40
CA ALA A 348 -10.76 -4.92 7.87
C ALA A 348 -10.55 -3.79 6.86
N LEU A 349 -9.44 -3.81 6.11
CA LEU A 349 -9.18 -2.88 5.02
C LEU A 349 -10.02 -3.18 3.76
N GLY A 350 -10.41 -4.43 3.54
CA GLY A 350 -11.16 -4.83 2.33
C GLY A 350 -10.32 -4.87 1.04
N VAL A 351 -9.00 -4.67 1.15
CA VAL A 351 -8.07 -4.54 0.02
C VAL A 351 -7.54 -5.89 -0.48
N ALA A 352 -7.25 -5.98 -1.77
CA ALA A 352 -6.47 -7.09 -2.31
C ALA A 352 -5.02 -7.04 -1.80
N VAL A 353 -4.45 -8.19 -1.44
CA VAL A 353 -3.08 -8.27 -0.91
C VAL A 353 -2.10 -8.65 -2.01
N PRO A 354 -1.11 -7.81 -2.35
CA PRO A 354 -0.12 -8.15 -3.36
C PRO A 354 0.68 -9.41 -2.99
N PRO A 355 1.00 -10.32 -3.95
CA PRO A 355 1.75 -11.55 -3.66
C PRO A 355 3.11 -11.30 -3.00
N ALA A 356 3.84 -10.27 -3.47
CA ALA A 356 5.13 -9.87 -2.89
C ALA A 356 5.00 -9.50 -1.40
N LEU A 357 3.87 -8.89 -1.01
CA LEU A 357 3.58 -8.54 0.37
C LEU A 357 3.33 -9.78 1.23
N VAL A 358 2.63 -10.78 0.71
CA VAL A 358 2.42 -12.06 1.41
C VAL A 358 3.75 -12.72 1.75
N VAL A 359 4.70 -12.73 0.80
CA VAL A 359 6.04 -13.30 1.02
C VAL A 359 6.76 -12.57 2.15
N HIS A 360 6.73 -11.24 2.13
CA HIS A 360 7.33 -10.42 3.18
C HIS A 360 6.67 -10.67 4.55
N ARG A 361 5.34 -10.79 4.63
CA ARG A 361 4.64 -11.16 5.87
C ARG A 361 5.01 -12.55 6.38
N VAL A 362 5.14 -13.53 5.50
CA VAL A 362 5.58 -14.89 5.86
C VAL A 362 7.01 -14.87 6.42
N ALA A 363 7.90 -14.06 5.86
CA ALA A 363 9.27 -13.90 6.37
C ALA A 363 9.28 -13.30 7.80
N LEU A 364 8.46 -12.27 8.05
CA LEU A 364 8.31 -11.68 9.39
C LEU A 364 7.74 -12.68 10.41
N LEU A 365 6.75 -13.49 10.01
CA LEU A 365 6.21 -14.56 10.85
C LEU A 365 7.27 -15.61 11.20
N ALA A 366 8.06 -16.03 10.20
CA ALA A 366 9.15 -16.98 10.41
C ALA A 366 10.22 -16.43 11.36
N ALA A 367 10.57 -15.14 11.23
CA ALA A 367 11.50 -14.46 12.12
C ALA A 367 11.00 -14.45 13.58
N LEU A 368 9.76 -14.01 13.83
CA LEU A 368 9.19 -14.01 15.19
C LEU A 368 8.99 -15.42 15.75
N GLY A 369 8.61 -16.39 14.92
CA GLY A 369 8.55 -17.80 15.31
C GLY A 369 9.91 -18.34 15.75
N ALA A 370 10.99 -17.96 15.06
CA ALA A 370 12.36 -18.29 15.44
C ALA A 370 12.79 -17.60 16.75
N VAL A 371 12.42 -16.34 16.96
CA VAL A 371 12.63 -15.64 18.25
C VAL A 371 11.95 -16.42 19.38
N ALA A 372 10.69 -16.82 19.20
CA ALA A 372 9.93 -17.55 20.20
C ALA A 372 10.55 -18.93 20.52
N ALA A 373 10.86 -19.72 19.48
CA ALA A 373 11.49 -21.03 19.62
C ALA A 373 12.87 -20.93 20.29
N GLY A 374 13.73 -20.03 19.81
CA GLY A 374 15.07 -19.82 20.34
C GLY A 374 15.03 -19.36 21.80
N ARG A 375 14.08 -18.47 22.14
CA ARG A 375 13.89 -18.00 23.50
C ARG A 375 13.45 -19.11 24.46
N ALA A 376 12.50 -19.94 24.05
CA ALA A 376 11.96 -21.04 24.86
C ALA A 376 12.98 -22.18 25.06
N ALA A 377 13.77 -22.47 24.03
CA ALA A 377 14.81 -23.50 24.07
C ALA A 377 16.13 -23.03 24.71
N ASP A 378 16.23 -21.76 25.13
CA ASP A 378 17.47 -21.09 25.56
C ASP A 378 18.60 -21.17 24.49
N ASP A 379 18.23 -21.21 23.21
CA ASP A 379 19.13 -21.23 22.05
C ASP A 379 19.41 -19.80 21.57
N ARG A 380 20.46 -19.20 22.15
CA ARG A 380 20.89 -17.83 21.84
C ARG A 380 21.20 -17.59 20.35
N PRO A 381 21.88 -18.51 19.63
CA PRO A 381 22.05 -18.39 18.18
C PRO A 381 20.72 -18.27 17.40
N VAL A 382 19.74 -19.13 17.68
CA VAL A 382 18.43 -19.09 16.99
C VAL A 382 17.67 -17.83 17.35
N LEU A 383 17.69 -17.43 18.63
CA LEU A 383 17.10 -16.18 19.09
C LEU A 383 17.72 -14.96 18.38
N GLY A 384 19.05 -14.89 18.33
CA GLY A 384 19.78 -13.82 17.67
C GLY A 384 19.47 -13.75 16.17
N ALA A 385 19.47 -14.90 15.48
CA ALA A 385 19.12 -14.97 14.07
C ALA A 385 17.68 -14.51 13.80
N GLY A 386 16.71 -14.90 14.64
CA GLY A 386 15.33 -14.44 14.54
C GLY A 386 15.19 -12.92 14.73
N LEU A 387 15.87 -12.35 15.72
CA LEU A 387 15.87 -10.90 15.97
C LEU A 387 16.52 -10.12 14.82
N SER A 388 17.64 -10.62 14.29
CA SER A 388 18.29 -10.03 13.12
C SER A 388 17.40 -10.11 11.88
N ALA A 389 16.77 -11.26 11.62
CA ALA A 389 15.86 -11.44 10.50
C ALA A 389 14.63 -10.51 10.61
N TRP A 390 14.10 -10.31 11.82
CA TRP A 390 13.03 -9.34 12.08
C TRP A 390 13.46 -7.91 11.77
N ALA A 391 14.61 -7.47 12.32
CA ALA A 391 15.13 -6.14 12.10
C ALA A 391 15.44 -5.86 10.62
N VAL A 392 16.07 -6.81 9.93
CA VAL A 392 16.33 -6.72 8.49
C VAL A 392 15.04 -6.70 7.70
N GLY A 393 14.07 -7.57 8.05
CA GLY A 393 12.75 -7.59 7.42
C GLY A 393 12.04 -6.24 7.49
N LEU A 394 12.14 -5.54 8.61
CA LEU A 394 11.56 -4.20 8.78
C LEU A 394 12.38 -3.09 8.11
N ALA A 395 13.71 -3.21 8.06
CA ALA A 395 14.58 -2.20 7.47
C ALA A 395 14.54 -2.19 5.93
N LEU A 396 14.34 -3.35 5.29
CA LEU A 396 14.40 -3.46 3.83
C LEU A 396 13.32 -2.65 3.09
N PRO A 397 12.04 -2.67 3.50
CA PRO A 397 11.03 -1.79 2.90
C PRO A 397 11.32 -0.31 3.10
N ILE A 398 11.96 0.07 4.22
CA ILE A 398 12.36 1.45 4.51
C ILE A 398 13.47 1.88 3.56
N ALA A 399 14.39 0.97 3.22
CA ALA A 399 15.49 1.20 2.28
C ALA A 399 15.08 1.09 0.80
N GLY A 400 13.78 0.97 0.48
CA GLY A 400 13.28 0.89 -0.90
C GLY A 400 13.44 -0.46 -1.60
N VAL A 401 14.08 -1.45 -0.96
CA VAL A 401 14.44 -2.74 -1.59
C VAL A 401 13.23 -3.64 -1.88
N ILE A 402 12.10 -3.40 -1.21
CA ILE A 402 10.86 -4.21 -1.31
C ILE A 402 9.68 -3.29 -1.45
#